data_AF-A0A916WYK2-F1
#
_entry.id   AF-A0A916WYK2-F1
#
_cell.length_a   1.000
_cell.length_b   1.000
_cell.length_c   1.000
_cell.angle_alpha   90.00
_cell.angle_beta   90.00
_cell.angle_gamma   90.00
#
_symmetry.space_group_name_H-M   'P 1'
#
loop_
_entity.id
_entity.type
_entity.pdbx_description
1 polymer ?
#
loop_
_entity_poly.entity_id
_entity_poly.type
_entity_poly.pdbx_seq_one_letter_code
_entity_poly.pdbx_strand_id
1 'polypeptide(L)'
;MNRTWNVTIFIEEDDIAASAHARLTSGNTLGHLVGHGVCRVTPTAVQDAGQRAALRALEDLSHLLDHVVLSQRAGADTGEVAAGSSARPPTARSQRHQSVPPGLLSAEFHTAPRSAS
;
A
#
# COMPACT_ATOMS: atom_id res chain seq x y z
N MET A 1 30.95 8.58 10.11
CA MET A 1 29.97 8.00 11.06
C MET A 1 29.06 7.09 10.24
N ASN A 2 29.15 5.77 10.42
CA ASN A 2 28.36 4.84 9.61
C ASN A 2 26.99 4.68 10.27
N ARG A 3 25.92 4.76 9.48
CA ARG A 3 24.55 4.45 9.93
C ARG A 3 24.13 3.17 9.23
N THR A 4 23.59 2.24 10.00
CA THR A 4 23.04 0.98 9.51
C THR A 4 21.54 1.00 9.70
N TRP A 5 20.79 0.63 8.65
CA TRP A 5 19.35 0.43 8.71
C TRP A 5 19.03 -1.03 8.42
N ASN A 6 17.95 -1.54 9.00
CA ASN A 6 17.50 -2.91 8.79
C ASN A 6 16.19 -2.92 8.02
N VAL A 7 16.12 -3.77 7.01
CA VAL A 7 14.88 -4.11 6.29
C VAL A 7 14.54 -5.56 6.62
N THR A 8 13.34 -5.78 7.14
CA THR A 8 12.80 -7.13 7.35
C THR A 8 11.81 -7.43 6.26
N ILE A 9 11.99 -8.55 5.58
CA ILE A 9 11.10 -9.01 4.51
C ILE A 9 10.30 -10.20 5.03
N PHE A 10 8.99 -10.08 5.01
CA PHE A 10 8.06 -11.19 5.26
C PHE A 10 7.53 -11.67 3.92
N ILE A 11 7.54 -12.97 3.69
CA ILE A 11 7.04 -13.60 2.47
C ILE A 11 5.96 -14.60 2.89
N GLU A 12 4.80 -14.49 2.26
CA GLU A 12 3.69 -15.42 2.37
C GLU A 12 3.46 -16.00 0.98
N GLU A 13 3.42 -17.32 0.87
CA GLU A 13 3.29 -18.02 -0.40
C GLU A 13 2.24 -19.12 -0.29
N ASP A 14 1.37 -19.17 -1.30
CA ASP A 14 0.41 -20.23 -1.54
C ASP A 14 0.58 -20.81 -2.96
N ASP A 15 -0.25 -21.78 -3.35
CA ASP A 15 -0.10 -22.49 -4.62
C ASP A 15 -0.32 -21.60 -5.87
N ILE A 16 -0.87 -20.39 -5.72
CA ILE A 16 -1.35 -19.54 -6.81
C ILE A 16 -0.63 -18.18 -6.82
N ALA A 17 -0.22 -17.69 -5.66
CA ALA A 17 0.42 -16.40 -5.49
C ALA A 17 1.39 -16.37 -4.31
N ALA A 18 2.33 -15.44 -4.40
CA ALA A 18 3.20 -15.05 -3.31
C ALA A 18 3.07 -13.54 -3.06
N SER A 19 3.01 -13.15 -1.80
CA SER A 19 3.04 -11.77 -1.33
C SER A 19 4.25 -11.55 -0.43
N ALA A 20 4.83 -10.35 -0.51
CA ALA A 20 5.91 -9.95 0.37
C ALA A 20 5.74 -8.53 0.89
N HIS A 21 6.24 -8.32 2.10
CA HIS A 21 6.24 -7.05 2.81
C HIS A 21 7.66 -6.71 3.23
N ALA A 22 8.22 -5.63 2.70
CA ALA A 22 9.54 -5.12 3.05
C ALA A 22 9.41 -3.95 4.02
N ARG A 23 9.64 -4.19 5.31
CA ARG A 23 9.52 -3.17 6.36
C ARG A 23 10.88 -2.57 6.69
N LEU A 24 11.03 -1.27 6.48
CA LEU A 24 12.18 -0.52 6.97
C LEU A 24 11.99 -0.19 8.45
N THR A 25 12.95 -0.64 9.28
CA THR A 25 13.03 -0.23 10.68
C THR A 25 14.22 0.70 10.83
N SER A 26 13.95 2.00 10.78
CA SER A 26 14.93 3.04 11.10
C SER A 26 14.57 3.62 12.46
N GLY A 27 15.54 3.75 13.37
CA GLY A 27 15.34 4.33 14.71
C GLY A 27 15.04 5.83 14.70
N ASN A 28 14.73 6.42 13.54
CA ASN A 28 14.43 7.83 13.33
C ASN A 28 13.02 8.02 12.76
N THR A 29 12.52 9.26 12.80
CA THR A 29 11.17 9.77 12.49
C THR A 29 10.63 9.49 11.07
N LEU A 30 11.29 8.64 10.27
CA LEU A 30 10.90 8.30 8.89
C LEU A 30 9.61 7.46 8.80
N GLY A 31 8.93 7.18 9.92
CA GLY A 31 7.70 6.41 9.97
C GLY A 31 7.91 4.92 9.66
N HIS A 32 6.85 4.14 9.79
CA HIS A 32 6.86 2.74 9.38
C HIS A 32 6.66 2.66 7.86
N LEU A 33 7.76 2.67 7.11
CA LEU A 33 7.71 2.40 5.67
C LEU A 33 7.65 0.89 5.43
N VAL A 34 6.64 0.46 4.68
CA VAL A 34 6.44 -0.92 4.27
C VAL A 34 6.19 -0.92 2.77
N GLY A 35 7.10 -1.50 2.02
CA GLY A 35 6.89 -1.77 0.60
C GLY A 35 6.16 -3.10 0.41
N HIS A 36 5.34 -3.18 -0.63
CA HIS A 36 4.47 -4.31 -0.91
C HIS A 36 4.80 -4.92 -2.28
N GLY A 37 4.85 -6.25 -2.35
CA GLY A 37 5.08 -6.97 -3.59
C GLY A 37 4.15 -8.17 -3.69
N VAL A 38 3.54 -8.37 -4.86
CA VAL A 38 2.70 -9.53 -5.13
C VAL A 38 3.10 -10.13 -6.48
N CYS A 39 3.21 -11.45 -6.53
CA CYS A 39 3.51 -12.23 -7.72
C CYS A 39 2.57 -13.41 -7.83
N ARG A 40 2.18 -13.75 -9.07
CA ARG A 40 1.56 -15.06 -9.33
C ARG A 40 2.63 -16.14 -9.39
N VAL A 41 2.29 -17.32 -8.89
CA VAL A 41 3.07 -18.54 -9.07
C VAL A 41 2.93 -18.97 -10.53
N THR A 42 4.06 -19.20 -11.18
CA THR A 42 4.11 -19.67 -12.57
C THR A 42 5.08 -20.85 -12.64
N PRO A 43 4.63 -22.04 -13.08
CA PRO A 43 5.43 -23.27 -13.02
C PRO A 43 6.75 -23.20 -13.80
N THR A 44 6.81 -22.34 -14.82
CA THR A 44 7.97 -22.21 -15.71
C THR A 44 8.91 -21.07 -15.34
N ALA A 45 8.70 -20.44 -14.18
CA ALA A 45 9.54 -19.31 -13.81
C ALA A 45 10.92 -19.76 -13.33
N VAL A 46 11.93 -19.00 -13.74
CA VAL A 46 13.34 -19.21 -13.36
C VAL A 46 13.60 -18.87 -11.89
N GLN A 47 12.82 -17.95 -11.33
CA GLN A 47 12.88 -17.55 -9.93
C GLN A 47 11.64 -18.04 -9.19
N ASP A 48 11.79 -18.26 -7.89
CA ASP A 48 10.68 -18.55 -6.99
C ASP A 48 9.68 -17.37 -6.92
N ALA A 49 8.38 -17.65 -6.72
CA ALA A 49 7.36 -16.60 -6.71
C ALA A 49 7.52 -15.69 -5.49
N GLY A 50 7.88 -16.25 -4.33
CA GLY A 50 8.23 -15.53 -3.12
C GLY A 50 9.43 -14.59 -3.33
N GLN A 51 10.49 -15.07 -3.99
CA GLN A 51 11.64 -14.23 -4.32
C GLN A 51 11.26 -13.04 -5.21
N ARG A 52 10.43 -13.26 -6.25
CA ARG A 52 9.95 -12.15 -7.08
C ARG A 52 9.07 -11.18 -6.30
N ALA A 53 8.21 -11.67 -5.42
CA ALA A 53 7.39 -10.83 -4.56
C ALA A 53 8.27 -9.96 -3.65
N ALA A 54 9.34 -10.54 -3.06
CA ALA A 54 10.30 -9.81 -2.25
C ALA A 54 11.02 -8.69 -3.02
N LEU A 55 11.44 -8.95 -4.27
CA LEU A 55 12.04 -7.92 -5.13
C LEU A 55 11.07 -6.76 -5.38
N ARG A 56 9.81 -7.06 -5.71
CA ARG A 56 8.78 -6.02 -5.90
C ARG A 56 8.52 -5.21 -4.63
N ALA A 57 8.51 -5.86 -3.47
CA ALA A 57 8.36 -5.18 -2.19
C ALA A 57 9.53 -4.23 -1.89
N LEU A 58 10.75 -4.60 -2.30
CA LEU A 58 11.92 -3.72 -2.17
C LEU A 58 11.89 -2.57 -3.17
N GLU A 59 11.44 -2.79 -4.41
CA GLU A 59 11.24 -1.73 -5.40
C GLU A 59 10.20 -0.71 -4.92
N ASP A 60 9.07 -1.18 -4.40
CA ASP A 60 8.05 -0.32 -3.80
C ASP A 60 8.60 0.48 -2.60
N LEU A 61 9.36 -0.19 -1.72
CA LEU A 61 10.02 0.49 -0.59
C LEU A 61 11.01 1.57 -1.07
N SER A 62 11.74 1.33 -2.17
CA SER A 62 12.62 2.33 -2.78
C SER A 62 11.84 3.56 -3.23
N HIS A 63 10.72 3.37 -3.94
CA HIS A 63 9.87 4.48 -4.36
C HIS A 63 9.31 5.27 -3.17
N LEU A 64 8.90 4.58 -2.09
CA LEU A 64 8.45 5.25 -0.86
C LEU A 64 9.55 6.11 -0.23
N LEU A 65 10.79 5.62 -0.22
CA LEU A 65 11.93 6.38 0.28
C LEU A 65 12.19 7.64 -0.54
N ASP A 66 12.13 7.54 -1.87
CA ASP A 66 12.27 8.69 -2.75
C ASP A 66 11.19 9.75 -2.46
N HIS A 67 9.94 9.33 -2.26
CA HIS A 67 8.85 10.23 -1.88
C HIS A 67 9.10 10.94 -0.56
N VAL A 68 9.64 10.25 0.45
CA VAL A 68 9.95 10.87 1.74
C VAL A 68 11.07 11.90 1.61
N VAL A 69 12.11 11.60 0.83
CA VAL A 69 13.22 12.54 0.57
C VAL A 69 12.72 13.79 -0.14
N LEU A 70 11.90 13.64 -1.19
CA LEU A 70 11.31 14.76 -1.92
C LEU A 70 10.40 15.61 -1.01
N SER A 71 9.59 14.96 -0.17
CA SER A 71 8.68 15.65 0.77
C SER A 71 9.44 16.45 1.83
N GLN A 72 10.55 15.92 2.36
CA GLN A 72 11.39 16.65 3.32
C GLN A 72 12.10 17.84 2.68
N ARG A 73 12.55 17.70 1.43
CA ARG A 73 13.17 18.81 0.69
C ARG A 73 12.17 19.94 0.44
N ALA A 74 10.97 19.61 -0.04
CA ALA A 74 9.91 20.59 -0.24
C ALA A 74 9.50 21.28 1.08
N GLY A 75 9.44 20.52 2.19
CA GLY A 75 9.17 21.07 3.52
C GLY A 75 10.27 22.00 4.04
N ALA A 76 11.54 21.73 3.72
CA ALA A 76 12.67 22.58 4.09
C ALA A 76 12.71 23.89 3.26
N ASP A 77 12.32 23.83 1.99
CA ASP A 77 12.27 24.99 1.09
C ASP A 77 11.07 25.92 1.40
N THR A 78 10.09 25.46 2.19
CA THR A 78 8.89 26.25 2.58
C THR A 78 9.05 26.95 3.95
N GLY A 79 10.28 27.09 4.45
CA GLY A 79 10.55 27.85 5.66
C GLY A 79 10.41 29.37 5.44
N GLU A 80 9.21 29.91 5.67
CA GLU A 80 8.88 31.21 6.30
C GLU A 80 7.60 31.84 5.75
N VAL A 81 6.50 31.68 6.49
CA VAL A 81 5.57 32.77 6.83
C VAL A 81 4.80 32.37 8.09
N ALA A 82 5.33 32.75 9.24
CA ALA A 82 4.55 32.93 10.45
C ALA A 82 4.08 34.39 10.49
N ALA A 83 2.82 34.65 10.14
CA ALA A 83 2.11 35.85 10.57
C ALA A 83 0.60 35.56 10.56
N GLY A 84 -0.03 35.83 11.71
CA GLY A 84 -1.33 35.31 12.09
C GLY A 84 -2.50 35.67 11.18
N SER A 85 -3.50 34.78 11.16
CA SER A 85 -4.88 35.21 11.08
C SER A 85 -5.76 34.27 11.89
N SER A 86 -6.13 34.77 13.06
CA SER A 86 -7.28 34.33 13.83
C SER A 86 -8.54 34.55 12.99
N ALA A 87 -9.22 33.47 12.59
CA ALA A 87 -10.62 33.54 12.17
C ALA A 87 -11.34 32.18 12.26
N ARG A 88 -12.01 31.98 13.40
CA ARG A 88 -13.32 31.33 13.61
C ARG A 88 -13.58 29.86 13.16
N PRO A 89 -14.27 29.05 14.00
CA PRO A 89 -14.65 27.69 13.64
C PRO A 89 -15.76 27.66 12.57
N PRO A 90 -15.81 26.60 11.73
CA PRO A 90 -16.86 26.43 10.74
C PRO A 90 -18.20 26.10 11.42
N THR A 91 -19.17 27.00 11.28
CA THR A 91 -20.58 26.71 11.56
C THR A 91 -21.10 25.62 10.62
N ALA A 92 -21.76 24.64 11.23
CA ALA A 92 -22.46 23.52 10.62
C ALA A 92 -23.34 23.92 9.42
N ARG A 93 -23.28 23.13 8.34
CA ARG A 93 -24.41 23.06 7.39
C ARG A 93 -24.48 21.74 6.62
N SER A 94 -25.64 21.10 6.77
CA SER A 94 -26.27 20.11 5.90
C SER A 94 -25.69 18.71 5.81
N GLN A 95 -26.12 17.89 6.77
CA GLN A 95 -26.64 16.56 6.48
C GLN A 95 -27.53 16.59 5.22
N ARG A 96 -27.13 15.85 4.17
CA ARG A 96 -28.11 15.24 3.26
C ARG A 96 -27.97 13.73 3.42
N HIS A 97 -28.94 13.16 4.10
CA HIS A 97 -29.31 11.77 4.03
C HIS A 97 -29.40 11.34 2.56
N GLN A 98 -28.55 10.40 2.15
CA GLN A 98 -28.92 9.45 1.11
C GLN A 98 -28.91 8.06 1.74
N SER A 99 -30.11 7.66 2.15
CA SER A 99 -30.51 6.32 2.54
C SER A 99 -30.34 5.36 1.35
N VAL A 100 -29.46 4.37 1.48
CA VAL A 100 -29.38 3.22 0.58
C VAL A 100 -30.38 2.16 1.07
N PRO A 101 -31.33 1.69 0.24
CA PRO A 101 -32.27 0.64 0.64
C PRO A 101 -31.59 -0.74 0.67
N PRO A 102 -31.86 -1.59 1.69
CA PRO A 102 -31.39 -2.96 1.73
C PRO A 102 -32.38 -3.86 0.99
N GLY A 103 -31.96 -4.48 -0.11
CA GLY A 103 -32.80 -5.44 -0.81
C GLY A 103 -32.27 -5.79 -2.18
N LEU A 104 -31.36 -6.76 -2.23
CA LEU A 104 -31.22 -7.76 -3.30
C LEU A 104 -30.19 -8.81 -2.83
N LEU A 105 -30.60 -9.58 -1.82
CA LEU A 105 -30.12 -10.94 -1.62
C LEU A 105 -31.11 -11.87 -2.33
N SER A 106 -30.57 -12.92 -2.96
CA SER A 106 -31.24 -14.07 -3.57
C SER A 106 -31.48 -14.00 -5.10
N ALA A 107 -30.58 -14.67 -5.82
CA ALA A 107 -30.87 -15.50 -7.00
C ALA A 107 -29.63 -16.40 -7.19
N GLU A 108 -29.59 -17.53 -6.48
CA GLU A 108 -29.95 -18.85 -6.99
C GLU A 108 -28.90 -19.46 -7.93
N PHE A 109 -28.23 -20.48 -7.39
CA PHE A 109 -27.53 -21.53 -8.12
C PHE A 109 -28.45 -22.08 -9.22
N HIS A 110 -27.96 -22.14 -10.46
CA HIS A 110 -28.39 -23.16 -11.42
C HIS A 110 -27.18 -23.63 -12.25
N THR A 111 -26.85 -24.90 -12.02
CA THR A 111 -25.93 -25.73 -12.80
C THR A 111 -26.56 -26.09 -14.15
N ALA A 112 -25.77 -26.05 -15.23
CA ALA A 112 -25.89 -27.02 -16.33
C ALA A 112 -24.62 -27.04 -17.21
N PRO A 113 -24.11 -28.23 -17.60
CA PRO A 113 -22.98 -28.42 -18.52
C PRO A 113 -23.44 -28.75 -19.96
N ARG A 114 -22.55 -28.54 -20.94
CA ARG A 114 -22.43 -29.15 -22.30
C ARG A 114 -21.82 -28.10 -23.26
N SER A 115 -21.02 -28.40 -24.28
CA SER A 115 -20.66 -29.66 -24.94
C SER A 115 -19.36 -29.43 -25.70
N ALA A 116 -18.64 -30.52 -25.94
CA ALA A 116 -17.59 -30.64 -26.93
C ALA A 116 -18.15 -30.46 -28.37
N SER A 117 -17.31 -29.92 -29.23
CA SER A 117 -17.16 -30.28 -30.65
C SER A 117 -15.73 -30.00 -31.07
#